data_AF-A0A4Q0B0R7-F1
#
_entry.id   AF-A0A4Q0B0R7-F1
#
_cell.length_a   1.000
_cell.length_b   1.000
_cell.length_c   1.000
_cell.angle_alpha   90.00
_cell.angle_beta   90.00
_cell.angle_gamma   90.00
#
_symmetry.space_group_name_H-M   'P 1'
#
loop_
_entity.id
_entity.type
_entity.pdbx_description
1 polymer ?
#
loop_
_entity_poly.entity_id
_entity_poly.type
_entity_poly.pdbx_seq_one_letter_code
_entity_poly.pdbx_strand_id
1 'polypeptide(L)'
;MKTFLFMLVMLTGAVITAQAQQTTQAKKDTTVTELIGRYTFPDGSVVEQVEVTFDSTGLNMVSDAGTSVLQKLGVDSFALVSFQGTAVFKRDENKKVKTVIIDAVGYHLEGKKEDTAAATRPVALLPDMHKQYALAPLTR
;
A
#
# COMPACT_ATOMS: atom_id res chain seq x y z
N MET A 1 -39.04 38.90 55.38
CA MET A 1 -38.14 37.88 54.79
C MET A 1 -38.86 36.54 54.92
N LYS A 2 -39.69 36.22 53.92
CA LYS A 2 -39.46 35.24 52.84
C LYS A 2 -39.47 33.79 53.33
N THR A 3 -40.69 33.35 53.64
CA THR A 3 -41.33 32.10 53.18
C THR A 3 -40.40 30.92 52.94
N PHE A 4 -40.25 30.12 54.00
CA PHE A 4 -40.19 28.67 53.90
C PHE A 4 -41.37 28.14 53.07
N LEU A 5 -41.15 26.96 52.46
CA LEU A 5 -42.12 26.11 51.75
C LEU A 5 -42.09 26.26 50.23
N PHE A 6 -41.27 25.45 49.57
CA PHE A 6 -41.64 24.81 48.30
C PHE A 6 -40.86 23.49 48.15
N MET A 7 -41.39 22.47 48.83
CA MET A 7 -41.20 21.07 48.49
C MET A 7 -42.06 20.80 47.26
N LEU A 8 -41.47 20.74 46.05
CA LEU A 8 -42.02 20.06 44.88
C LEU A 8 -40.97 19.99 43.77
N VAL A 9 -41.07 18.99 42.89
CA VAL A 9 -40.21 18.69 41.72
C VAL A 9 -39.00 17.84 42.14
N MET A 10 -39.19 16.54 42.42
CA MET A 10 -39.50 15.52 41.42
C MET A 10 -38.71 15.75 40.14
N LEU A 11 -37.60 15.06 39.95
CA LEU A 11 -37.45 14.16 38.80
C LEU A 11 -36.17 13.35 38.98
N THR A 12 -36.39 12.07 39.20
CA THR A 12 -35.51 10.97 38.86
C THR A 12 -34.73 11.22 37.56
N GLY A 13 -33.41 11.31 37.66
CA GLY A 13 -32.49 11.18 36.55
C GLY A 13 -31.53 10.06 36.86
N ALA A 14 -31.90 8.82 36.53
CA ALA A 14 -30.99 7.69 36.54
C ALA A 14 -29.79 8.04 35.64
N VAL A 15 -28.62 8.21 36.25
CA VAL A 15 -27.35 8.26 35.52
C VAL A 15 -27.04 6.86 35.04
N ILE A 16 -27.64 6.48 33.90
CA ILE A 16 -27.12 5.38 33.10
C ILE A 16 -25.81 5.93 32.53
N THR A 17 -24.70 5.68 33.24
CA THR A 17 -23.37 5.80 32.67
C THR A 17 -23.26 4.69 31.62
N ALA A 18 -23.81 4.95 30.44
CA ALA A 18 -23.44 4.25 29.24
C ALA A 18 -21.93 4.46 29.11
N GLN A 19 -21.16 3.46 29.52
CA GLN A 19 -19.83 3.28 28.98
C GLN A 19 -20.04 2.96 27.50
N ALA A 20 -20.26 4.01 26.70
CA ALA A 20 -19.80 4.02 25.33
C ALA A 20 -18.30 3.78 25.46
N GLN A 21 -17.92 2.51 25.46
CA GLN A 21 -16.57 2.09 25.18
C GLN A 21 -16.29 2.70 23.82
N GLN A 22 -15.65 3.87 23.90
CA GLN A 22 -14.90 4.48 22.83
C GLN A 22 -13.82 3.45 22.50
N THR A 23 -14.24 2.46 21.71
CA THR A 23 -13.36 1.73 20.85
C THR A 23 -12.83 2.79 19.91
N THR A 24 -11.73 3.41 20.33
CA THR A 24 -10.63 3.77 19.44
C THR A 24 -10.26 2.51 18.69
N GLN A 25 -11.12 2.11 17.75
CA GLN A 25 -10.66 1.42 16.56
C GLN A 25 -9.68 2.40 15.97
N ALA A 26 -8.40 2.06 16.08
CA ALA A 26 -7.37 2.69 15.30
C ALA A 26 -7.98 2.94 13.93
N LYS A 27 -8.10 4.22 13.57
CA LYS A 27 -8.32 4.65 12.20
C LYS A 27 -7.11 4.11 11.45
N LYS A 28 -7.14 2.82 11.11
CA LYS A 28 -6.15 2.11 10.33
C LYS A 28 -6.17 2.90 9.05
N ASP A 29 -5.15 3.76 8.89
CA ASP A 29 -5.05 4.75 7.84
C ASP A 29 -5.34 4.05 6.51
N THR A 30 -6.60 4.11 6.08
CA THR A 30 -7.08 3.34 4.93
C THR A 30 -6.32 3.78 3.68
N THR A 31 -5.82 5.01 3.71
CA THR A 31 -4.91 5.62 2.75
C THR A 31 -3.56 4.91 2.67
N VAL A 32 -2.96 4.52 3.80
CA VAL A 32 -1.62 3.87 3.82
C VAL A 32 -1.69 2.48 3.22
N THR A 33 -2.73 1.71 3.57
CA THR A 33 -2.94 0.37 2.98
C THR A 33 -3.17 0.40 1.48
N GLU A 34 -3.70 1.48 0.92
CA GLU A 34 -3.88 1.63 -0.53
C GLU A 34 -2.57 1.90 -1.28
N LEU A 35 -1.53 2.38 -0.59
CA LEU A 35 -0.21 2.63 -1.16
C LEU A 35 0.61 1.33 -1.27
N ILE A 36 0.34 0.36 -0.40
CA ILE A 36 1.02 -0.94 -0.37
C ILE A 36 0.73 -1.70 -1.67
N GLY A 37 1.77 -2.28 -2.25
CA GLY A 37 1.71 -3.07 -3.48
C GLY A 37 2.94 -2.89 -4.36
N ARG A 38 2.94 -3.62 -5.48
CA ARG A 38 3.99 -3.55 -6.50
C ARG A 38 3.67 -2.48 -7.54
N TYR A 39 4.69 -1.76 -7.96
CA TYR A 39 4.62 -0.76 -9.02
C TYR A 39 5.71 -1.04 -10.04
N THR A 40 5.31 -1.13 -11.30
CA THR A 40 6.19 -1.51 -12.42
C THR A 40 6.44 -0.30 -13.30
N PHE A 41 7.71 -0.08 -13.65
CA PHE A 41 8.17 1.03 -14.48
C PHE A 41 8.31 0.59 -15.93
N PRO A 42 8.27 1.51 -16.90
CA PRO A 42 8.46 1.18 -18.32
C PRO A 42 9.89 0.72 -18.61
N ASP A 43 10.05 -0.10 -19.66
CA ASP A 43 11.34 -0.60 -20.12
C ASP A 43 12.34 0.53 -20.39
N GLY A 44 13.58 0.37 -19.93
CA GLY A 44 14.63 1.40 -19.99
C GLY A 44 14.72 2.28 -18.73
N SER A 45 13.87 2.05 -17.73
CA SER A 45 13.99 2.67 -16.41
C SER A 45 15.18 2.10 -15.63
N VAL A 46 15.75 2.86 -14.68
CA VAL A 46 16.87 2.39 -13.84
C VAL A 46 16.47 1.27 -12.87
N VAL A 47 15.17 1.12 -12.63
CA VAL A 47 14.55 0.05 -11.84
C VAL A 47 13.33 -0.47 -12.59
N GLU A 48 13.16 -1.78 -12.64
CA GLU A 48 12.03 -2.41 -13.34
C GLU A 48 10.76 -2.35 -12.50
N GLN A 49 10.89 -2.54 -11.18
CA GLN A 49 9.77 -2.54 -10.25
C GLN A 49 10.18 -2.03 -8.87
N VAL A 50 9.21 -1.50 -8.13
CA VAL A 50 9.32 -1.21 -6.70
C VAL A 50 8.14 -1.86 -5.96
N GLU A 51 8.40 -2.38 -4.77
CA GLU A 51 7.40 -2.90 -3.87
C GLU A 51 7.29 -1.99 -2.65
N VAL A 52 6.08 -1.49 -2.40
CA VAL A 52 5.76 -0.69 -1.22
C VAL A 52 5.18 -1.62 -0.16
N THR A 53 5.86 -1.68 0.98
CA THR A 53 5.49 -2.51 2.15
C THR A 53 5.29 -1.63 3.38
N PHE A 54 4.65 -2.18 4.41
CA PHE A 54 4.48 -1.50 5.70
C PHE A 54 4.95 -2.42 6.81
N ASP A 55 5.87 -1.93 7.64
CA ASP A 55 6.45 -2.67 8.76
C ASP A 55 6.46 -1.83 10.06
N SER A 56 7.25 -2.25 11.06
CA SER A 56 7.35 -1.57 12.35
C SER A 56 7.92 -0.15 12.28
N THR A 57 8.67 0.18 11.22
CA THR A 57 9.29 1.48 10.99
C THR A 57 8.42 2.41 10.14
N GLY A 58 7.40 1.87 9.48
CA GLY A 58 6.44 2.61 8.67
C GLY A 58 6.33 2.07 7.25
N LEU A 59 6.04 2.96 6.30
CA LEU A 59 6.02 2.64 4.87
C LEU A 59 7.46 2.52 4.35
N ASN A 60 7.77 1.41 3.72
CA ASN A 60 9.07 1.14 3.10
C ASN A 60 8.90 0.83 1.62
N MET A 61 9.87 1.26 0.82
CA MET A 61 9.93 1.00 -0.62
C MET A 61 11.17 0.18 -0.92
N VAL A 62 10.97 -0.96 -1.56
CA VAL A 62 11.99 -1.96 -1.88
C VAL A 62 12.07 -2.11 -3.39
N SER A 63 13.26 -2.03 -3.97
CA SER A 63 13.52 -2.33 -5.38
C SER A 63 14.86 -3.04 -5.52
N ASP A 64 15.18 -3.46 -6.74
CA ASP A 64 16.48 -4.08 -7.04
C ASP A 64 17.66 -3.12 -6.83
N ALA A 65 17.42 -1.81 -6.86
CA ALA A 65 18.43 -0.78 -6.57
C ALA A 65 18.66 -0.56 -5.06
N GLY A 66 17.72 -0.98 -4.20
CA GLY A 66 17.85 -0.87 -2.74
C GLY A 66 16.52 -0.62 -2.03
N THR A 67 16.62 -0.29 -0.74
CA THR A 67 15.46 -0.06 0.13
C THR A 67 15.52 1.33 0.77
N SER A 68 14.36 1.99 0.84
CA SER A 68 14.21 3.28 1.51
C SER A 68 12.94 3.35 2.35
N VAL A 69 13.07 4.00 3.50
CA VAL A 69 11.92 4.43 4.29
C VAL A 69 11.22 5.59 3.59
N LEU A 70 9.89 5.54 3.56
CA LEU A 70 9.03 6.60 3.05
C LEU A 70 8.54 7.47 4.21
N GLN A 71 9.12 8.65 4.33
CA GLN A 71 8.71 9.63 5.33
C GLN A 71 7.58 10.50 4.78
N LYS A 72 6.43 10.53 5.45
CA LYS A 72 5.26 11.28 5.00
C LYS A 72 5.55 12.79 4.95
N LEU A 73 5.37 13.39 3.76
CA LEU A 73 5.44 14.85 3.54
C LEU A 73 4.04 15.47 3.35
N GLY A 74 3.13 14.71 2.72
CA GLY A 74 1.78 15.14 2.40
C GLY A 74 0.77 13.99 2.47
N VAL A 75 -0.39 14.16 1.83
CA VAL A 75 -1.43 13.11 1.79
C VAL A 75 -0.96 11.91 0.98
N ASP A 76 -0.43 12.17 -0.22
CA ASP A 76 0.08 11.17 -1.16
C ASP A 76 1.53 11.47 -1.57
N SER A 77 2.28 12.23 -0.76
CA SER A 77 3.66 12.64 -1.02
C SER A 77 4.57 12.23 0.12
N PHE A 78 5.72 11.64 -0.20
CA PHE A 78 6.64 11.03 0.75
C PHE A 78 8.09 11.35 0.35
N ALA A 79 8.99 11.53 1.32
CA ALA A 79 10.41 11.60 1.09
C ALA A 79 11.03 10.19 1.14
N LEU A 80 11.94 9.91 0.23
CA LEU A 80 12.80 8.72 0.28
C LEU A 80 14.05 9.08 1.08
N VAL A 81 14.12 8.59 2.33
CA VAL A 81 15.22 8.91 3.26
C VAL A 81 16.57 8.42 2.74
N SER A 82 16.64 7.20 2.18
CA SER A 82 17.92 6.61 1.73
C SER A 82 18.45 7.24 0.45
N PHE A 83 17.56 7.74 -0.40
CA PHE A 83 17.92 8.24 -1.74
C PHE A 83 17.81 9.77 -1.87
N GLN A 84 17.46 10.47 -0.79
CA GLN A 84 17.23 11.92 -0.76
C GLN A 84 16.31 12.37 -1.91
N GLY A 85 15.21 11.64 -2.09
CA GLY A 85 14.25 11.84 -3.16
C GLY A 85 12.82 12.03 -2.67
N THR A 86 11.88 12.13 -3.60
CA THR A 86 10.43 12.25 -3.31
C THR A 86 9.64 11.20 -4.08
N ALA A 87 8.69 10.54 -3.42
CA ALA A 87 7.69 9.67 -4.02
C ALA A 87 6.30 10.34 -3.93
N VAL A 88 5.62 10.45 -5.07
CA VAL A 88 4.28 11.01 -5.17
C VAL A 88 3.35 9.96 -5.77
N PHE A 89 2.29 9.63 -5.04
CA PHE A 89 1.27 8.67 -5.48
C PHE A 89 0.11 9.42 -6.12
N LYS A 90 -0.25 9.03 -7.35
CA LYS A 90 -1.41 9.58 -8.06
C LYS A 90 -2.58 8.61 -8.01
N ARG A 91 -3.74 9.17 -7.66
CA ARG A 91 -5.02 8.47 -7.62
C ARG A 91 -5.78 8.63 -8.93
N ASP A 92 -6.54 7.62 -9.31
CA ASP A 92 -7.45 7.65 -10.46
C ASP A 92 -8.80 8.31 -10.13
N GLU A 93 -9.73 8.30 -11.09
CA GLU A 93 -11.10 8.83 -10.93
C GLU A 93 -11.90 8.11 -9.82
N ASN A 94 -11.53 6.86 -9.51
CA ASN A 94 -12.12 6.06 -8.44
C ASN A 94 -11.45 6.31 -7.07
N LYS A 95 -10.58 7.32 -7.00
CA LYS A 95 -9.77 7.68 -5.81
C LYS A 95 -8.78 6.58 -5.39
N LYS A 96 -8.46 5.64 -6.29
CA LYS A 96 -7.51 4.54 -6.04
C LYS A 96 -6.12 4.89 -6.54
N VAL A 97 -5.11 4.58 -5.74
CA VAL A 97 -3.70 4.80 -6.11
C VAL A 97 -3.35 3.86 -7.26
N LYS A 98 -2.97 4.43 -8.41
CA LYS A 98 -2.66 3.67 -9.63
C LYS A 98 -1.27 3.98 -10.18
N THR A 99 -0.69 5.12 -9.81
CA THR A 99 0.63 5.53 -10.32
C THR A 99 1.49 6.03 -9.17
N VAL A 100 2.77 5.73 -9.21
CA VAL A 100 3.81 6.30 -8.34
C VAL A 100 4.81 7.05 -9.20
N ILE A 101 5.19 8.23 -8.76
CA ILE A 101 6.23 9.05 -9.38
C ILE A 101 7.36 9.17 -8.38
N ILE A 102 8.57 8.81 -8.77
CA ILE A 102 9.76 8.86 -7.92
C ILE A 102 10.77 9.80 -8.57
N ASP A 103 11.13 10.84 -7.83
CA ASP A 103 12.18 11.78 -8.18
C ASP A 103 13.34 11.58 -7.21
N ALA A 104 14.44 10.97 -7.66
CA ALA A 104 15.59 10.69 -6.81
C ALA A 104 16.90 10.73 -7.61
N VAL A 105 17.93 11.36 -7.04
CA VAL A 105 19.30 11.39 -7.61
C VAL A 105 19.34 11.84 -9.08
N GLY A 106 18.43 12.74 -9.49
CA GLY A 106 18.33 13.23 -10.87
C GLY A 106 17.54 12.34 -11.85
N TYR A 107 16.97 11.23 -11.38
CA TYR A 107 16.08 10.38 -12.16
C TYR A 107 14.62 10.69 -11.84
N HIS A 108 13.79 10.66 -12.88
CA HIS A 108 12.33 10.75 -12.79
C HIS A 108 11.75 9.42 -13.26
N LEU A 109 11.04 8.73 -12.37
CA LEU A 109 10.50 7.40 -12.63
C LEU A 109 8.99 7.41 -12.42
N GLU A 110 8.26 6.98 -13.44
CA GLU A 110 6.81 6.84 -13.37
C GLU A 110 6.42 5.36 -13.43
N GLY A 111 5.97 4.83 -12.29
CA GLY A 111 5.57 3.44 -12.14
C GLY A 111 4.05 3.30 -12.06
N LYS A 112 3.51 2.26 -12.67
CA LYS A 112 2.08 1.92 -12.55
C LYS A 112 1.90 0.82 -11.53
N LYS A 113 0.92 0.97 -10.64
CA LYS A 113 0.57 -0.05 -9.66
C LYS A 113 0.08 -1.29 -10.41
N GLU A 114 0.64 -2.45 -10.07
CA GLU A 114 0.10 -3.71 -10.54
C GLU A 114 -1.22 -3.97 -9.83
N ASP A 115 -2.29 -4.10 -10.63
CA ASP A 115 -3.54 -4.62 -10.12
C ASP A 115 -3.29 -6.04 -9.64
N THR A 116 -3.51 -6.30 -8.35
CA THR A 116 -3.29 -7.60 -7.70
C THR A 116 -4.06 -8.75 -8.38
N ALA A 117 -4.98 -8.44 -9.30
CA ALA A 117 -5.64 -9.41 -10.18
C ALA A 117 -4.73 -10.04 -11.26
N ALA A 118 -3.55 -9.46 -11.55
CA ALA A 118 -2.64 -9.95 -12.60
C ALA A 118 -1.51 -10.88 -12.08
N ALA A 119 -1.38 -11.05 -10.76
CA ALA A 119 -0.36 -11.91 -10.15
C ALA A 119 -0.70 -13.41 -10.13
N THR A 120 -1.81 -13.83 -10.75
CA THR A 120 -2.06 -15.23 -11.12
C THR A 120 -1.74 -15.41 -12.60
N ARG A 121 -0.47 -15.23 -12.98
CA ARG A 121 0.04 -16.03 -14.09
C ARG A 121 0.37 -17.39 -13.51
N PRO A 122 -0.42 -18.46 -13.75
CA PRO A 122 0.14 -19.79 -13.57
C PRO A 122 1.38 -19.81 -14.46
N VAL A 123 2.53 -20.05 -13.86
CA VAL A 123 3.74 -20.43 -14.59
C VAL A 123 3.31 -21.68 -15.37
N ALA A 124 2.97 -21.48 -16.64
CA ALA A 124 2.78 -22.58 -17.56
C ALA A 124 4.15 -23.23 -17.66
N LEU A 125 4.28 -24.34 -16.94
CA LEU A 125 5.37 -25.30 -17.05
C LEU A 125 5.72 -25.42 -18.53
N LEU A 126 6.93 -25.00 -18.90
CA LEU A 126 7.46 -25.27 -20.23
C LEU A 126 7.34 -26.78 -20.46
N PRO A 127 6.71 -27.26 -21.55
CA PRO A 127 6.86 -28.65 -21.91
C PRO A 127 8.34 -28.88 -22.24
N ASP A 128 8.98 -29.73 -21.45
CA ASP A 128 10.30 -30.30 -21.67
C ASP A 128 10.50 -30.62 -23.17
N MET A 129 11.28 -29.78 -23.83
CA MET A 129 11.77 -30.02 -25.19
C MET A 129 12.88 -31.07 -25.17
N HIS A 130 12.57 -32.31 -24.77
CA HIS A 130 13.40 -33.45 -25.10
C HIS A 130 13.12 -33.86 -26.54
N LYS A 131 13.77 -33.16 -27.48
CA LYS A 131 14.06 -33.73 -28.81
C LYS A 131 14.97 -34.95 -28.60
N GLN A 132 14.38 -36.12 -28.35
CA GLN A 132 15.12 -37.37 -28.42
C GLN A 132 15.42 -37.63 -29.91
N TYR A 133 16.71 -37.63 -30.21
CA TYR A 133 17.30 -37.87 -31.51
C TYR A 133 16.72 -39.12 -32.20
N ALA A 134 16.38 -38.96 -33.48
CA ALA A 134 16.07 -40.05 -34.39
C ALA A 134 17.28 -40.99 -34.51
N LEU A 135 17.07 -42.28 -34.26
CA LEU A 135 17.93 -43.34 -34.75
C LEU A 135 17.04 -44.31 -35.53
N ALA A 136 17.22 -44.29 -36.85
CA ALA A 136 16.60 -45.24 -37.77
C ALA A 136 17.09 -46.67 -37.47
N PRO A 137 16.23 -47.70 -37.55
CA PRO A 137 16.70 -49.08 -37.55
C PRO A 137 17.38 -49.37 -38.90
N LEU A 138 18.68 -49.70 -38.84
CA LEU A 138 19.42 -50.28 -39.96
C LEU A 138 18.83 -51.67 -40.28
N THR A 139 18.38 -51.81 -41.51
CA THR A 139 17.97 -53.05 -42.15
C THR A 139 19.09 -54.09 -42.07
N ARG A 140 18.77 -55.32 -41.67
CA ARG A 140 19.47 -56.52 -42.17
C ARG A 140 18.53 -57.71 -42.23
#